data_AF-L1IR98-F1
#
_entry.id   AF-L1IR98-F1
#
_cell.length_a   1.000
_cell.length_b   1.000
_cell.length_c   1.000
_cell.angle_alpha   90.00
_cell.angle_beta   90.00
_cell.angle_gamma   90.00
#
_symmetry.space_group_name_H-M   'P 1'
#
loop_
_entity.id
_entity.type
_entity.pdbx_description
1 polymer ?
#
loop_
_entity_poly.entity_id
_entity_poly.type
_entity_poly.pdbx_seq_one_letter_code
_entity_poly.pdbx_strand_id
1 'polypeptide(L)'
;LWGEYERRVAGQARELCEQLRLVLEPTMATKMRGDYKSGKRINLKRIIPFIASQFKRDKIWMRRSLPVKRTYRILLAVDNSRSMS
;
A
#
# COMPACT_ATOMS: atom_id res chain seq x y z
N LEU A 1 9.86 -36.38 -1.98
CA LEU A 1 10.46 -35.15 -2.53
C LEU A 1 9.75 -33.89 -2.01
N TRP A 2 8.50 -33.58 -2.41
CA TRP A 2 7.80 -32.36 -1.95
C TRP A 2 7.72 -32.21 -0.43
N GLY A 3 7.16 -33.20 0.27
CA GLY A 3 7.01 -33.13 1.74
C GLY A 3 8.33 -33.14 2.52
N GLU A 4 9.43 -33.54 1.90
CA GLU A 4 10.77 -33.42 2.50
C GLU A 4 11.28 -31.99 2.38
N TYR A 5 11.21 -31.41 1.18
CA TYR A 5 11.58 -30.00 0.97
C TYR A 5 10.71 -29.08 1.80
N GLU A 6 9.40 -29.31 1.84
CA GLU A 6 8.45 -28.53 2.65
C GLU A 6 8.86 -28.52 4.13
N ARG A 7 9.16 -29.68 4.71
CA ARG A 7 9.63 -29.77 6.10
C ARG A 7 10.98 -29.05 6.30
N ARG A 8 11.88 -29.15 5.33
CA ARG A 8 13.20 -28.52 5.39
C ARG A 8 13.12 -26.99 5.34
N VAL A 9 12.21 -26.42 4.55
CA VAL A 9 12.08 -24.96 4.40
C VAL A 9 10.99 -24.34 5.27
N ALA A 10 10.18 -25.13 5.98
CA ALA A 10 9.02 -24.65 6.75
C ALA A 10 9.34 -23.48 7.70
N GLY A 11 10.47 -23.57 8.40
CA GLY A 11 10.92 -22.48 9.30
C GLY A 11 11.23 -21.19 8.55
N GLN A 12 12.00 -21.29 7.47
CA GLN A 12 12.40 -20.14 6.63
C GLN A 12 11.21 -19.50 5.93
N ALA A 13 10.28 -20.32 5.42
CA ALA A 13 9.04 -19.85 4.81
C ALA A 13 8.18 -19.08 5.82
N ARG A 14 8.11 -19.55 7.08
CA ARG A 14 7.38 -18.87 8.15
C ARG A 14 7.99 -17.51 8.50
N GLU A 15 9.32 -17.45 8.64
CA GLU A 15 10.02 -16.19 8.90
C GLU A 15 9.80 -15.17 7.78
N LEU A 16 9.95 -15.60 6.52
CA LEU A 16 9.70 -14.77 5.35
C LEU A 16 8.25 -14.26 5.32
N CYS A 17 7.27 -15.09 5.66
CA CYS A 17 5.87 -14.67 5.74
C CYS A 17 5.64 -13.53 6.74
N GLU A 18 6.26 -13.58 7.92
CA GLU A 18 6.13 -12.50 8.91
C GLU A 18 6.85 -11.21 8.46
N GLN A 19 8.03 -11.33 7.83
CA GLN A 19 8.72 -10.19 7.24
C GLN A 19 7.88 -9.54 6.13
N LEU A 20 7.33 -10.35 5.23
CA LEU A 20 6.45 -9.88 4.16
C LEU A 20 5.15 -9.31 4.70
N ARG A 21 4.60 -9.85 5.80
CA ARG A 21 3.41 -9.27 6.42
C ARG A 21 3.66 -7.83 6.82
N LEU A 22 4.74 -7.52 7.53
CA LEU A 22 5.07 -6.15 7.94
C LEU A 22 5.27 -5.19 6.75
N VAL A 23 5.85 -5.68 5.66
CA VAL A 23 6.16 -4.86 4.46
C VAL A 23 4.94 -4.68 3.55
N LEU A 24 4.15 -5.74 3.37
CA LEU A 24 3.02 -5.79 2.45
C LEU A 24 1.71 -5.35 3.09
N GLU A 25 1.62 -5.36 4.42
CA GLU A 25 0.53 -4.73 5.15
C GLU A 25 0.42 -3.26 4.68
N PRO A 26 -0.80 -2.77 4.38
CA PRO A 26 -0.99 -1.41 3.90
C PRO A 26 -0.62 -0.41 5.00
N THR A 27 0.67 -0.11 5.13
CA THR A 27 1.24 0.57 6.30
C THR A 27 0.95 2.05 6.37
N MET A 28 0.45 2.70 5.32
CA MET A 28 0.07 4.11 5.42
C MET A 28 -1.07 4.40 4.46
N ALA A 29 -2.02 5.20 4.94
CA ALA A 29 -2.95 5.89 4.07
C ALA A 29 -2.15 6.62 2.98
N THR A 30 -2.32 6.22 1.72
CA THR A 30 -1.56 6.77 0.59
C THR A 30 -2.43 7.70 -0.25
N LYS A 31 -3.74 7.43 -0.33
CA LYS A 31 -4.66 8.25 -1.13
C LYS A 31 -5.10 9.49 -0.38
N MET A 32 -5.10 10.62 -1.09
CA MET A 32 -5.61 11.89 -0.59
C MET A 32 -7.14 11.86 -0.51
N ARG A 33 -7.71 12.28 0.62
CA ARG A 33 -9.13 12.57 0.82
C ARG A 33 -9.28 14.04 1.19
N GLY A 34 -10.31 14.71 0.69
CA GLY A 34 -10.58 16.13 0.95
C GLY A 34 -11.48 16.39 2.15
N ASP A 35 -11.95 17.64 2.23
CA ASP A 35 -12.90 18.15 3.23
C ASP A 35 -12.36 18.18 4.67
N TYR A 36 -11.07 18.43 4.81
CA TYR A 36 -10.41 18.69 6.09
C TYR A 36 -10.14 20.19 6.29
N LYS A 37 -10.13 20.63 7.55
CA LYS A 37 -9.76 22.00 7.93
C LYS A 37 -8.25 22.30 7.81
N SER A 38 -7.43 21.26 7.78
CA SER A 38 -5.97 21.37 7.60
C SER A 38 -5.43 20.14 6.90
N GLY A 39 -4.28 20.25 6.23
CA GLY A 39 -3.66 19.15 5.50
C GLY A 39 -2.42 19.60 4.74
N LYS A 40 -1.76 18.66 4.05
CA LYS A 40 -0.54 18.95 3.28
C LYS A 40 -0.79 19.42 1.84
N ARG A 41 -2.04 19.33 1.36
CA ARG A 41 -2.42 19.68 -0.01
C ARG A 41 -3.81 20.31 -0.02
N ILE A 42 -4.02 21.28 -0.90
CA ILE A 42 -5.31 21.98 -1.07
C ILE A 42 -6.14 21.30 -2.16
N ASN A 43 -7.43 21.13 -1.90
CA ASN A 43 -8.41 20.69 -2.89
C ASN A 43 -8.80 21.89 -3.77
N LEU A 44 -8.24 21.98 -4.98
CA LEU A 44 -8.47 23.10 -5.91
C LEU A 44 -9.96 23.32 -6.22
N LYS A 45 -10.79 22.26 -6.23
CA LYS A 45 -12.25 22.37 -6.44
C LYS A 45 -12.98 23.10 -5.31
N ARG A 46 -12.39 23.16 -4.11
CA ARG A 46 -12.98 23.82 -2.92
C ARG A 46 -12.51 25.27 -2.74
N ILE A 47 -11.52 25.73 -3.51
CA ILE A 47 -10.99 27.10 -3.39
C ILE A 47 -12.05 28.15 -3.72
N ILE A 48 -12.79 28.01 -4.83
CA ILE A 48 -13.79 29.01 -5.23
C ILE A 48 -14.90 29.16 -4.17
N PRO A 49 -15.56 28.08 -3.68
CA PRO A 49 -16.53 28.19 -2.60
C PRO A 49 -15.97 28.75 -1.29
N PHE A 50 -14.69 28.53 -1.00
CA PHE A 50 -14.02 29.05 0.19
C PHE A 50 -13.86 30.57 0.13
N ILE A 51 -13.34 31.09 -0.98
CA ILE A 51 -13.19 32.53 -1.21
C ILE A 51 -14.58 33.20 -1.24
N ALA A 52 -15.53 32.64 -2.01
CA ALA A 52 -16.89 33.16 -2.09
C ALA A 52 -17.63 33.19 -0.74
N SER A 53 -17.24 32.33 0.20
CA SER A 53 -17.80 32.29 1.55
C SER A 53 -17.16 33.27 2.54
N GLN A 54 -16.26 34.15 2.10
CA GLN A 54 -15.43 34.99 2.98
C GLN A 54 -14.64 34.13 3.98
N PHE A 55 -13.94 33.11 3.47
CA PHE A 55 -13.09 32.21 4.22
C PHE A 55 -13.80 31.32 5.26
N LYS A 56 -15.15 31.27 5.27
CA LYS A 56 -15.94 30.47 6.22
C LYS A 56 -15.95 28.96 5.92
N ARG A 57 -15.93 28.56 4.65
CA ARG A 57 -15.91 27.14 4.23
C ARG A 57 -14.48 26.58 4.25
N ASP A 58 -13.91 26.50 5.45
CA ASP A 58 -12.49 26.20 5.74
C ASP A 58 -12.03 24.75 5.44
N LYS A 59 -12.95 23.86 5.05
CA LYS A 59 -12.68 22.46 4.70
C LYS A 59 -12.09 22.30 3.29
N ILE A 60 -11.00 23.02 3.00
CA ILE A 60 -10.35 23.03 1.68
C ILE A 60 -9.17 22.07 1.58
N TRP A 61 -8.78 21.43 2.68
CA TRP A 61 -7.55 20.65 2.73
C TRP A 61 -7.78 19.18 2.47
N MET A 62 -6.72 18.52 2.00
CA MET A 62 -6.66 17.08 1.79
C MET A 62 -5.61 16.44 2.70
N ARG A 63 -5.93 15.26 3.22
CA ARG A 63 -5.04 14.40 4.02
C ARG A 63 -4.93 13.03 3.37
N ARG A 64 -3.82 12.34 3.58
CA ARG A 64 -3.77 10.92 3.23
C ARG A 64 -4.48 10.13 4.34
N SER A 65 -5.65 9.60 4.04
CA SER A 65 -6.46 8.88 5.05
C SER A 65 -7.03 7.55 4.57
N LEU A 66 -6.85 7.21 3.28
CA LEU A 66 -7.37 5.95 2.73
C LEU A 66 -6.22 4.94 2.54
N PRO A 67 -6.29 3.75 3.17
CA PRO A 67 -5.39 2.67 2.83
C PRO A 67 -5.64 2.24 1.38
N VAL A 68 -4.57 2.00 0.63
CA VAL A 68 -4.67 1.45 -0.72
C VAL A 68 -4.29 -0.02 -0.63
N LYS A 69 -5.20 -0.90 -1.03
CA LYS A 69 -4.91 -2.33 -1.20
C LYS A 69 -3.96 -2.47 -2.38
N ARG A 70 -2.71 -2.90 -2.13
CA ARG A 70 -1.75 -3.22 -3.18
C ARG A 70 -1.99 -4.66 -3.65
N THR A 71 -2.02 -4.88 -4.96
CA THR A 71 -2.10 -6.21 -5.56
C THR A 71 -0.72 -6.59 -6.06
N TYR A 72 -0.13 -7.64 -5.51
CA TYR A 72 1.19 -8.14 -5.89
C TYR A 72 1.05 -9.32 -6.86
N ARG A 73 1.89 -9.37 -7.91
CA ARG A 73 1.99 -10.51 -8.82
C ARG A 73 3.44 -10.99 -8.78
N ILE A 74 3.66 -12.23 -8.37
CA ILE A 74 4.98 -12.85 -8.26
C ILE A 74 5.04 -13.98 -9.30
N LEU A 75 6.03 -13.93 -10.19
CA LEU A 75 6.30 -14.97 -11.18
C LEU A 75 7.62 -15.64 -10.79
N LEU A 76 7.59 -16.95 -10.59
CA LEU A 76 8.78 -17.76 -10.35
C LEU A 76 9.12 -18.50 -11.65
N ALA A 77 10.26 -18.16 -12.24
CA ALA A 77 10.81 -18.90 -13.36
C ALA A 77 11.85 -19.89 -12.84
N VAL A 78 11.71 -21.16 -13.21
CA VAL A 78 12.63 -22.24 -12.84
C VAL A 78 13.27 -22.76 -14.12
N ASP A 79 14.60 -22.82 -14.15
CA ASP A 79 15.31 -23.42 -15.28
C ASP A 79 15.06 -24.93 -15.30
N ASN A 80 14.77 -25.46 -16.50
CA ASN A 80 14.55 -26.89 -16.76
C ASN A 80 15.50 -27.42 -17.86
N SER A 81 16.65 -26.76 -18.04
CA SER A 81 17.70 -27.17 -18.95
C SER A 81 18.49 -28.38 -18.43
N ARG A 82 19.28 -29.01 -19.31
CA ARG A 82 20.13 -30.16 -18.94
C ARG A 82 21.24 -29.82 -17.94
N SER A 83 21.58 -28.54 -17.73
CA SER A 83 22.55 -28.13 -16.71
C SER A 83 21.98 -28.20 -15.27
N MET A 84 20.66 -28.35 -15.12
CA MET A 84 20.00 -28.48 -13.82
C MET A 84 19.92 -29.94 -13.33
N SER A 85 20.33 -30.91 -14.16
CA SER A 85 20.27 -32.35 -13.91
C SER A 85 21.64 -32.92 -13.49
#